data_AF-A0A1G0XF27-F1
#
_entry.id   AF-A0A1G0XF27-F1
#
_cell.length_a   1.000
_cell.length_b   1.000
_cell.length_c   1.000
_cell.angle_alpha   90.00
_cell.angle_beta   90.00
_cell.angle_gamma   90.00
#
_symmetry.space_group_name_H-M   'P 1'
#
loop_
_entity.id
_entity.type
_entity.pdbx_description
1 polymer ?
#
loop_
_entity_poly.entity_id
_entity_poly.type
_entity_poly.pdbx_seq_one_letter_code
_entity_poly.pdbx_strand_id
1 'polypeptide(L)'
;MPEVIDNTRIFKKADFKPSVSVNKLAELLSIHPRDFNESSENIQKKIAPILRKIAVKHLGSAQTPKAKQFRGEHLAATNIPYKKYLEKQKINGTWGTDLEAIALGEYLKYNVVVTSVNSARADCTWCLHLEGLNAPTIHLYNDNNQHWQTEPENFVLKDNNCLYNAIALNIKNLISPIKPTSNLSSQSLFKTNDRQKLAIQNQVLIQSAINKATHDKRSPADLANYYEKEEQRIKKLSSDEQNQILNDYYFAINLAMQEIDDKTTESFNIETNTSRFNFPISC
;
A
#
# COMPACT_ATOMS: atom_id res chain seq x y z
N MET A 1 -15.78 31.17 -18.14
CA MET A 1 -15.22 29.88 -18.62
C MET A 1 -14.15 29.47 -17.62
N PRO A 2 -14.32 28.36 -16.88
CA PRO A 2 -13.28 27.90 -15.97
C PRO A 2 -12.08 27.40 -16.78
N GLU A 3 -10.88 27.85 -16.42
CA GLU A 3 -9.63 27.37 -17.01
C GLU A 3 -9.50 25.86 -16.77
N VAL A 4 -9.51 25.10 -17.85
CA VAL A 4 -9.09 23.70 -17.84
C VAL A 4 -7.59 23.72 -17.55
N ILE A 5 -7.21 23.39 -16.31
CA ILE A 5 -5.82 23.22 -15.93
C ILE A 5 -5.30 21.99 -16.69
N ASP A 6 -4.53 22.26 -17.75
CA ASP A 6 -3.84 21.24 -18.54
C ASP A 6 -2.72 20.61 -17.71
N ASN A 7 -3.09 19.60 -16.91
CA ASN A 7 -2.17 18.81 -16.09
C ASN A 7 -1.27 17.88 -16.94
N THR A 8 -1.38 17.87 -18.28
CA THR A 8 -0.61 16.96 -19.14
C THR A 8 0.79 17.47 -19.50
N ARG A 9 1.10 18.75 -19.21
CA ARG A 9 2.38 19.39 -19.57
C ARG A 9 3.49 19.34 -18.53
N ILE A 10 3.20 18.87 -17.32
CA ILE A 10 4.24 18.64 -16.31
C ILE A 10 4.74 17.21 -16.54
N PHE A 11 6.04 16.95 -16.35
CA PHE A 11 6.67 15.63 -16.47
C PHE A 11 7.11 15.24 -17.90
N LYS A 12 8.19 15.90 -18.35
CA LYS A 12 9.14 15.29 -19.31
C LYS A 12 9.47 13.86 -18.87
N LYS A 13 9.59 12.93 -19.82
CA LYS A 13 10.15 11.58 -19.64
C LYS A 13 11.43 11.66 -18.79
N ALA A 14 11.29 11.49 -17.47
CA ALA A 14 12.43 11.25 -16.60
C ALA A 14 12.75 9.77 -16.78
N ASP A 15 13.95 9.48 -17.30
CA ASP A 15 14.49 8.12 -17.33
C ASP A 15 14.60 7.63 -15.89
N PHE A 16 13.59 6.87 -15.47
CA PHE A 16 13.44 6.37 -14.11
C PHE A 16 14.48 5.26 -13.90
N LYS A 17 15.67 5.63 -13.40
CA LYS A 17 16.66 4.67 -12.89
C LYS A 17 16.71 4.77 -11.37
N PRO A 18 15.86 4.05 -10.62
CA PRO A 18 16.06 3.90 -9.19
C PRO A 18 17.28 2.97 -9.01
N SER A 19 18.49 3.52 -9.02
CA SER A 19 19.67 2.75 -8.66
C SER A 19 19.72 2.62 -7.14
N VAL A 20 19.02 1.63 -6.60
CA VAL A 20 19.30 1.20 -5.23
C VAL A 20 20.71 0.62 -5.22
N SER A 21 21.58 1.18 -4.39
CA SER A 21 22.90 0.59 -4.17
C SER A 21 22.73 -0.82 -3.62
N VAL A 22 23.11 -1.82 -4.42
CA VAL A 22 23.07 -3.24 -4.05
C VAL A 22 23.77 -3.48 -2.71
N ASN A 23 24.88 -2.76 -2.47
CA ASN A 23 25.64 -2.83 -1.23
C ASN A 23 24.83 -2.33 -0.04
N LYS A 24 24.10 -1.21 -0.20
CA LYS A 24 23.24 -0.67 0.86
C LYS A 24 22.10 -1.62 1.20
N LEU A 25 21.50 -2.26 0.19
CA LEU A 25 20.44 -3.24 0.45
C LEU A 25 20.97 -4.53 1.07
N ALA A 26 22.14 -5.00 0.63
CA ALA A 26 22.81 -6.15 1.22
C ALA A 26 23.13 -5.90 2.70
N GLU A 27 23.62 -4.70 3.03
CA GLU A 27 23.86 -4.26 4.41
C GLU A 27 22.57 -4.25 5.24
N LEU A 28 21.49 -3.63 4.73
CA LEU A 28 20.19 -3.58 5.41
C LEU A 28 19.60 -4.96 5.70
N LEU A 29 19.83 -5.92 4.81
CA LEU A 29 19.38 -7.30 4.93
C LEU A 29 20.41 -8.21 5.62
N SER A 30 21.60 -7.68 5.98
CA SER A 30 22.70 -8.45 6.55
C SER A 30 23.08 -9.69 5.71
N ILE A 31 23.15 -9.53 4.39
CA ILE A 31 23.56 -10.54 3.41
C ILE A 31 24.73 -10.05 2.56
N HIS A 32 25.35 -10.94 1.78
CA HIS A 32 26.40 -10.53 0.85
C HIS A 32 25.79 -10.04 -0.47
N PRO A 33 26.32 -8.97 -1.13
CA PRO A 33 25.80 -8.50 -2.41
C PRO A 33 25.68 -9.59 -3.50
N ARG A 34 26.61 -10.54 -3.51
CA ARG A 34 26.59 -11.71 -4.40
C ARG A 34 25.37 -12.61 -4.24
N ASP A 35 24.73 -12.59 -3.07
CA ASP A 35 23.58 -13.45 -2.78
C ASP A 35 22.41 -13.11 -3.72
N PHE A 36 22.30 -11.86 -4.19
CA PHE A 36 21.29 -11.44 -5.17
C PHE A 36 21.43 -12.14 -6.54
N ASN A 37 22.59 -12.75 -6.83
CA ASN A 37 22.82 -13.50 -8.07
C ASN A 37 22.42 -14.98 -7.97
N GLU A 38 21.95 -15.45 -6.81
CA GLU A 38 21.49 -16.83 -6.64
C GLU A 38 20.21 -17.12 -7.44
N SER A 39 19.86 -18.41 -7.57
CA SER A 39 18.60 -18.82 -8.20
C SER A 39 17.39 -18.18 -7.50
N SER A 40 16.26 -18.06 -8.21
CA SER A 40 15.03 -17.49 -7.62
C SER A 40 14.56 -18.27 -6.39
N GLU A 41 14.74 -19.59 -6.36
CA GLU A 41 14.43 -20.40 -5.19
C GLU A 41 15.37 -20.11 -4.01
N ASN A 42 16.69 -20.04 -4.25
CA ASN A 42 17.67 -19.84 -3.20
C ASN A 42 17.57 -18.45 -2.58
N ILE A 43 17.36 -17.41 -3.40
CA ILE A 43 17.18 -16.04 -2.89
C ILE A 43 15.96 -15.94 -1.96
N GLN A 44 14.86 -16.62 -2.30
CA GLN A 44 13.65 -16.64 -1.47
C GLN A 44 13.93 -17.35 -0.14
N LYS A 45 14.50 -18.55 -0.17
CA LYS A 45 14.87 -19.29 1.05
C LYS A 45 15.82 -18.51 1.96
N LYS A 46 16.73 -17.72 1.37
CA LYS A 46 17.71 -16.91 2.12
C LYS A 46 17.10 -15.61 2.67
N ILE A 47 16.40 -14.84 1.83
CA ILE A 47 15.96 -13.47 2.17
C ILE A 47 14.59 -13.46 2.86
N ALA A 48 13.65 -14.33 2.51
CA ALA A 48 12.29 -14.28 3.07
C ALA A 48 12.25 -14.38 4.61
N PRO A 49 13.03 -15.27 5.28
CA PRO A 49 13.08 -15.31 6.74
C PRO A 49 13.65 -14.03 7.37
N ILE A 50 14.58 -13.35 6.67
CA ILE A 50 15.16 -12.09 7.11
C ILE A 50 14.11 -10.98 7.02
N LEU A 51 13.40 -10.89 5.88
CA LEU A 51 12.31 -9.93 5.68
C LEU A 51 11.21 -10.09 6.74
N ARG A 52 10.82 -11.33 7.08
CA ARG A 52 9.87 -11.58 8.18
C ARG A 52 10.35 -11.00 9.50
N LYS A 53 11.60 -11.28 9.89
CA LYS A 53 12.17 -10.76 11.14
C LYS A 53 12.20 -9.23 11.14
N ILE A 54 12.56 -8.61 10.01
CA ILE A 54 12.58 -7.16 9.84
C ILE A 54 11.15 -6.59 9.99
N ALA A 55 10.18 -7.13 9.25
CA ALA A 55 8.79 -6.66 9.28
C ALA A 55 8.21 -6.70 10.70
N VAL A 56 8.34 -7.84 11.39
CA VAL A 56 7.83 -8.01 12.75
C VAL A 56 8.54 -7.09 13.75
N LYS A 57 9.87 -6.95 13.64
CA LYS A 57 10.64 -6.02 14.49
C LYS A 57 10.21 -4.58 14.23
N HIS A 58 10.03 -4.19 12.98
CA HIS A 58 9.63 -2.85 12.57
C HIS A 58 8.24 -2.52 13.10
N LEU A 59 7.25 -3.39 12.90
CA LEU A 59 5.90 -3.26 13.47
C LEU A 59 5.93 -3.09 15.00
N GLY A 60 6.74 -3.89 15.69
CA GLY A 60 6.84 -3.87 17.15
C GLY A 60 7.55 -2.65 17.76
N SER A 61 8.46 -1.99 17.03
CA SER A 61 9.38 -1.00 17.62
C SER A 61 9.48 0.33 16.89
N ALA A 62 9.15 0.39 15.60
CA ALA A 62 9.30 1.61 14.81
C ALA A 62 8.39 2.73 15.31
N GLN A 63 8.92 3.95 15.33
CA GLN A 63 8.21 5.16 15.78
C GLN A 63 7.62 5.97 14.63
N THR A 64 7.60 5.38 13.44
CA THR A 64 7.04 5.97 12.24
C THR A 64 5.52 6.11 12.34
N PRO A 65 4.91 7.06 11.62
CA PRO A 65 3.46 7.26 11.65
C PRO A 65 2.68 5.99 11.29
N LYS A 66 3.11 5.22 10.28
CA LYS A 66 2.39 4.01 9.84
C LYS A 66 2.49 2.88 10.87
N ALA A 67 3.67 2.60 11.41
CA ALA A 67 3.81 1.61 12.48
C ALA A 67 3.00 1.99 13.74
N LYS A 68 2.95 3.28 14.09
CA LYS A 68 2.09 3.78 15.18
C LYS A 68 0.60 3.62 14.87
N GLN A 69 0.18 3.99 13.66
CA GLN A 69 -1.19 3.84 13.19
C GLN A 69 -1.64 2.38 13.31
N PHE A 70 -0.86 1.41 12.82
CA PHE A 70 -1.20 -0.01 12.93
C PHE A 70 -1.31 -0.51 14.36
N ARG A 71 -0.44 -0.04 15.27
CA ARG A 71 -0.57 -0.37 16.69
C ARG A 71 -1.89 0.14 17.25
N GLY A 72 -2.28 1.37 16.91
CA GLY A 72 -3.56 1.95 17.30
C GLY A 72 -4.74 1.17 16.73
N GLU A 73 -4.73 0.88 15.43
CA GLU A 73 -5.79 0.14 14.75
C GLU A 73 -5.95 -1.28 15.27
N HIS A 74 -4.85 -2.01 15.50
CA HIS A 74 -4.91 -3.37 16.03
C HIS A 74 -5.49 -3.41 17.45
N LEU A 75 -5.13 -2.43 18.29
CA LEU A 75 -5.69 -2.28 19.63
C LEU A 75 -7.18 -1.92 19.59
N ALA A 76 -7.63 -1.19 18.58
CA ALA A 76 -9.03 -0.82 18.41
C ALA A 76 -9.89 -1.94 17.80
N ALA A 77 -9.33 -2.74 16.89
CA ALA A 77 -10.08 -3.71 16.09
C ALA A 77 -10.08 -5.14 16.66
N THR A 78 -9.23 -5.46 17.63
CA THR A 78 -9.08 -6.84 18.11
C THR A 78 -8.96 -6.93 19.62
N ASN A 79 -9.52 -8.00 20.19
CA ASN A 79 -9.31 -8.39 21.59
C ASN A 79 -7.98 -9.14 21.81
N ILE A 80 -7.17 -9.32 20.76
CA ILE A 80 -5.89 -10.02 20.85
C ILE A 80 -4.82 -8.99 21.24
N PRO A 81 -4.06 -9.22 22.32
CA PRO A 81 -2.96 -8.32 22.65
C PRO A 81 -1.97 -8.23 21.49
N TYR A 82 -1.60 -7.01 21.08
CA TYR A 82 -0.70 -6.78 19.95
C TYR A 82 0.62 -7.57 20.05
N LYS A 83 1.15 -7.72 21.27
CA LYS A 83 2.32 -8.58 21.52
C LYS A 83 2.10 -10.02 21.07
N LYS A 84 0.93 -10.60 21.32
CA LYS A 84 0.57 -11.97 20.90
C LYS A 84 0.44 -12.08 19.38
N TYR A 85 -0.10 -11.05 18.72
CA TYR A 85 -0.08 -10.95 17.26
C TYR A 85 1.36 -11.01 16.71
N LEU A 86 2.27 -10.19 17.25
CA LEU A 86 3.67 -10.18 16.84
C LEU A 86 4.37 -11.52 17.10
N GLU A 87 4.15 -12.16 18.25
CA GLU A 87 4.72 -13.49 18.52
C GLU A 87 4.23 -14.54 17.50
N LYS A 88 2.95 -14.49 17.10
CA LYS A 88 2.43 -15.36 16.04
C LYS A 88 3.15 -15.11 14.72
N GLN A 89 3.35 -13.86 14.34
CA GLN A 89 4.02 -13.50 13.08
C GLN A 89 5.50 -13.94 13.03
N LYS A 90 6.16 -14.14 14.18
CA LYS A 90 7.52 -14.71 14.22
C LYS A 90 7.59 -16.17 13.79
N ILE A 91 6.50 -16.93 13.91
CA ILE A 91 6.47 -18.36 13.60
C ILE A 91 6.56 -18.53 12.08
N ASN A 92 7.56 -19.29 11.61
CA ASN A 92 7.73 -19.59 10.20
C ASN A 92 6.47 -20.26 9.64
N GLY A 93 6.00 -19.80 8.48
CA GLY A 93 4.76 -20.26 7.89
C GLY A 93 3.47 -19.66 8.48
N THR A 94 3.55 -18.62 9.30
CA THR A 94 2.39 -17.76 9.55
C THR A 94 2.19 -16.82 8.35
N TRP A 95 0.97 -16.69 7.83
CA TRP A 95 0.69 -15.81 6.70
C TRP A 95 1.04 -14.35 7.00
N GLY A 96 1.77 -13.73 6.08
CA GLY A 96 1.97 -12.29 6.07
C GLY A 96 0.81 -11.58 5.39
N THR A 97 0.50 -10.37 5.84
CA THR A 97 -0.55 -9.51 5.32
C THR A 97 0.02 -8.23 4.73
N ASP A 98 -0.86 -7.37 4.23
CA ASP A 98 -0.58 -5.99 3.86
C ASP A 98 0.20 -5.20 4.92
N LEU A 99 -0.03 -5.47 6.22
CA LEU A 99 0.69 -4.84 7.33
C LEU A 99 2.20 -5.08 7.24
N GLU A 100 2.61 -6.33 7.00
CA GLU A 100 4.04 -6.65 6.83
C GLU A 100 4.59 -6.11 5.50
N ALA A 101 3.77 -6.05 4.45
CA ALA A 101 4.16 -5.42 3.19
C ALA A 101 4.47 -3.93 3.39
N ILE A 102 3.59 -3.20 4.10
CA ILE A 102 3.76 -1.77 4.39
C ILE A 102 4.96 -1.55 5.32
N ALA A 103 5.12 -2.38 6.36
CA ALA A 103 6.27 -2.31 7.24
C ALA A 103 7.60 -2.48 6.49
N LEU A 104 7.64 -3.41 5.52
CA LEU A 104 8.81 -3.61 4.67
C LEU A 104 9.03 -2.45 3.72
N GLY A 105 7.99 -1.89 3.10
CA GLY A 105 8.09 -0.68 2.29
C GLY A 105 8.73 0.48 3.06
N GLU A 106 8.24 0.71 4.28
CA GLU A 106 8.71 1.81 5.13
C GLU A 106 10.15 1.60 5.63
N TYR A 107 10.51 0.36 5.99
CA TYR A 107 11.87 0.01 6.40
C TYR A 107 12.87 0.15 5.24
N LEU A 108 12.48 -0.32 4.04
CA LEU A 108 13.35 -0.33 2.86
C LEU A 108 13.41 1.02 2.15
N LYS A 109 12.47 1.94 2.42
CA LYS A 109 12.29 3.22 1.70
C LYS A 109 11.81 3.04 0.27
N TYR A 110 10.86 2.12 0.09
CA TYR A 110 10.31 1.73 -1.20
C TYR A 110 8.81 2.01 -1.23
N ASN A 111 8.27 2.34 -2.39
CA ASN A 111 6.83 2.25 -2.59
C ASN A 111 6.39 0.78 -2.58
N VAL A 112 5.19 0.50 -2.10
CA VAL A 112 4.57 -0.81 -2.19
C VAL A 112 3.25 -0.66 -2.93
N VAL A 113 3.17 -1.27 -4.11
CA VAL A 113 1.99 -1.31 -4.95
C VAL A 113 1.46 -2.74 -4.99
N VAL A 114 0.15 -2.89 -5.00
CA VAL A 114 -0.52 -4.18 -5.07
C VAL A 114 -1.57 -4.17 -6.16
N THR A 115 -1.60 -5.21 -6.99
CA THR A 115 -2.68 -5.47 -7.94
C THR A 115 -3.45 -6.71 -7.52
N SER A 116 -4.79 -6.64 -7.50
CA SER A 116 -5.61 -7.82 -7.23
C SER A 116 -5.74 -8.71 -8.47
N VAL A 117 -5.61 -10.03 -8.32
CA VAL A 117 -5.64 -10.98 -9.47
C VAL A 117 -6.90 -11.84 -9.55
N ASN A 118 -7.51 -12.21 -8.42
CA ASN A 118 -8.67 -13.11 -8.38
C ASN A 118 -9.75 -12.61 -7.41
N SER A 119 -10.00 -11.29 -7.39
CA SER A 119 -11.10 -10.70 -6.63
C SER A 119 -12.21 -10.20 -7.55
N ALA A 120 -13.35 -9.80 -6.96
CA ALA A 120 -14.37 -9.03 -7.66
C ALA A 120 -13.83 -7.73 -8.30
N ARG A 121 -12.59 -7.34 -7.95
CA ARG A 121 -11.83 -6.20 -8.43
C ARG A 121 -10.51 -6.64 -9.06
N ALA A 122 -10.51 -7.72 -9.84
CA ALA A 122 -9.35 -8.12 -10.62
C ALA A 122 -8.79 -6.93 -11.41
N ASP A 123 -7.47 -6.84 -11.53
CA ASP A 123 -6.71 -5.74 -12.15
C ASP A 123 -6.69 -4.38 -11.42
N CYS A 124 -7.43 -4.23 -10.32
CA CYS A 124 -7.34 -3.00 -9.52
C CYS A 124 -5.98 -2.91 -8.82
N THR A 125 -5.33 -1.76 -8.98
CA THR A 125 -3.97 -1.51 -8.50
C THR A 125 -3.95 -0.36 -7.50
N TRP A 126 -3.35 -0.58 -6.33
CA TRP A 126 -3.34 0.37 -5.21
C TRP A 126 -1.93 0.54 -4.64
N CYS A 127 -1.63 1.73 -4.13
CA CYS A 127 -0.39 1.98 -3.42
C CYS A 127 -0.62 1.76 -1.91
N LEU A 128 -0.20 0.59 -1.40
CA LEU A 128 -0.28 0.28 0.04
C LEU A 128 0.65 1.18 0.86
N HIS A 129 1.82 1.49 0.32
CA HIS A 129 2.79 2.37 0.97
C HIS A 129 3.45 3.30 -0.04
N LEU A 130 3.40 4.59 0.27
CA LEU A 130 4.04 5.65 -0.49
C LEU A 130 5.22 6.21 0.33
N GLU A 131 6.44 5.98 -0.16
CA GLU A 131 7.64 6.65 0.35
C GLU A 131 7.91 7.93 -0.45
N GLY A 132 7.71 7.89 -1.78
CA GLY A 132 7.85 9.05 -2.64
C GLY A 132 7.82 8.71 -4.13
N LEU A 133 7.58 9.73 -4.97
CA LEU A 133 7.42 9.56 -6.43
C LEU A 133 8.60 8.86 -7.11
N ASN A 134 9.81 9.05 -6.59
CA ASN A 134 11.04 8.51 -7.16
C ASN A 134 11.61 7.33 -6.36
N ALA A 135 10.91 6.86 -5.32
CA ALA A 135 11.35 5.70 -4.56
C ALA A 135 11.22 4.42 -5.43
N PRO A 136 12.09 3.42 -5.22
CA PRO A 136 11.94 2.12 -5.86
C PRO A 136 10.58 1.50 -5.48
N THR A 137 9.96 0.75 -6.39
CA THR A 137 8.62 0.20 -6.17
C THR A 137 8.65 -1.31 -6.09
N ILE A 138 8.19 -1.85 -4.97
CA ILE A 138 7.80 -3.25 -4.84
C ILE A 138 6.40 -3.38 -5.42
N HIS A 139 6.23 -4.25 -6.41
CA HIS A 139 4.91 -4.56 -6.95
C HIS A 139 4.55 -6.01 -6.69
N LEU A 140 3.45 -6.18 -5.98
CA LEU A 140 2.90 -7.47 -5.61
C LEU A 140 1.56 -7.67 -6.29
N TYR A 141 1.22 -8.92 -6.48
CA TYR A 141 -0.09 -9.38 -6.91
C TYR A 141 -0.72 -10.16 -5.77
N ASN A 142 -1.96 -9.82 -5.44
CA ASN A 142 -2.65 -10.35 -4.28
C ASN A 142 -3.94 -11.07 -4.69
N ASP A 143 -4.05 -12.32 -4.26
CA ASP A 143 -5.27 -13.11 -4.35
C ASP A 143 -5.95 -13.11 -2.99
N ASN A 144 -6.76 -12.08 -2.72
CA ASN A 144 -7.59 -11.94 -1.52
C ASN A 144 -6.86 -12.22 -0.20
N ASN A 145 -5.61 -11.78 -0.07
CA ASN A 145 -4.70 -12.06 1.07
C ASN A 145 -4.40 -13.55 1.32
N GLN A 146 -4.78 -14.45 0.42
CA GLN A 146 -4.47 -15.88 0.49
C GLN A 146 -3.16 -16.21 -0.23
N HIS A 147 -2.84 -15.48 -1.31
CA HIS A 147 -1.60 -15.64 -2.04
C HIS A 147 -1.01 -14.31 -2.46
N TRP A 148 0.32 -14.21 -2.34
CA TRP A 148 1.11 -13.07 -2.78
C TRP A 148 2.11 -13.55 -3.83
N GLN A 149 2.13 -12.87 -4.97
CA GLN A 149 3.06 -13.16 -6.07
C GLN A 149 3.71 -11.88 -6.60
N THR A 150 4.69 -12.02 -7.48
CA THR A 150 5.32 -10.90 -8.20
C THR A 150 5.59 -11.31 -9.64
N GLU A 151 5.85 -10.36 -10.52
CA GLU A 151 6.20 -10.66 -11.90
C GLU A 151 7.68 -11.09 -12.03
N PRO A 152 7.98 -12.18 -12.79
CA PRO A 152 7.03 -13.12 -13.39
C PRO A 152 6.41 -14.11 -12.38
N GLU A 153 5.10 -14.39 -12.53
CA GLU A 153 4.21 -15.03 -11.54
C GLU A 153 4.61 -16.44 -11.08
N ASN A 154 5.40 -17.17 -11.88
CA ASN A 154 5.63 -18.60 -11.70
C ASN A 154 6.76 -18.98 -10.73
N PHE A 155 7.41 -18.02 -10.08
CA PHE A 155 8.63 -18.30 -9.31
C PHE A 155 8.48 -18.17 -7.80
N VAL A 156 7.34 -17.70 -7.28
CA VAL A 156 7.16 -17.55 -5.84
C VAL A 156 6.91 -18.91 -5.20
N LEU A 157 7.74 -19.26 -4.21
CA LEU A 157 7.60 -20.51 -3.47
C LEU A 157 6.26 -20.52 -2.74
N LYS A 158 5.47 -21.55 -3.00
CA LYS A 158 4.15 -21.81 -2.40
C LYS A 158 4.27 -22.43 -1.00
N ASP A 159 5.10 -21.82 -0.16
CA ASP A 159 5.07 -22.06 1.27
C ASP A 159 4.18 -21.00 1.94
N ASN A 160 3.91 -21.16 3.23
CA ASN A 160 3.15 -20.17 4.01
C ASN A 160 3.95 -18.85 4.25
N ASN A 161 4.94 -18.52 3.42
CA ASN A 161 5.72 -17.28 3.41
C ASN A 161 5.60 -16.51 2.07
N CYS A 162 4.58 -16.78 1.26
CA CYS A 162 4.44 -16.22 -0.10
C CYS A 162 4.63 -14.70 -0.20
N LEU A 163 4.20 -13.90 0.79
CA LEU A 163 4.46 -12.45 0.83
C LEU A 163 5.97 -12.14 0.81
N TYR A 164 6.71 -12.72 1.75
CA TYR A 164 8.14 -12.47 1.91
C TYR A 164 8.95 -13.02 0.73
N ASN A 165 8.50 -14.14 0.18
CA ASN A 165 9.06 -14.73 -1.03
C ASN A 165 8.85 -13.82 -2.25
N ALA A 166 7.65 -13.28 -2.44
CA ALA A 166 7.33 -12.35 -3.50
C ALA A 166 8.17 -11.06 -3.38
N ILE A 167 8.31 -10.51 -2.17
CA ILE A 167 9.16 -9.34 -1.91
C ILE A 167 10.63 -9.64 -2.18
N ALA A 168 11.15 -10.79 -1.73
CA ALA A 168 12.53 -11.20 -1.98
C ALA A 168 12.83 -11.30 -3.49
N LEU A 169 11.90 -11.87 -4.25
CA LEU A 169 12.03 -11.98 -5.71
C LEU A 169 11.93 -10.62 -6.40
N ASN A 170 11.02 -9.76 -5.95
CA ASN A 170 10.89 -8.41 -6.51
C ASN A 170 12.17 -7.58 -6.25
N ILE A 171 12.71 -7.64 -5.03
CA ILE A 171 13.99 -7.02 -4.67
C ILE A 171 15.11 -7.49 -5.59
N LYS A 172 15.22 -8.81 -5.83
CA LYS A 172 16.20 -9.36 -6.76
C LYS A 172 16.05 -8.76 -8.16
N ASN A 173 14.80 -8.67 -8.67
CA ASN A 173 14.52 -8.14 -10.00
C ASN A 173 14.82 -6.64 -10.12
N LEU A 174 14.64 -5.87 -9.04
CA LEU A 174 15.01 -4.46 -8.97
C LEU A 174 16.53 -4.24 -9.02
N ILE A 175 17.30 -5.16 -8.42
CA ILE A 175 18.77 -5.08 -8.37
C ILE A 175 19.42 -5.61 -9.64
N SER A 176 18.93 -6.74 -10.13
CA SER A 176 19.40 -7.40 -11.33
C SER A 176 18.29 -7.26 -12.36
N PRO A 177 18.19 -6.13 -13.08
CA PRO A 177 17.21 -6.01 -14.14
C PRO A 177 17.48 -7.15 -15.11
N ILE A 178 16.62 -8.17 -15.05
CA ILE A 178 16.67 -9.30 -15.94
C ILE A 178 16.64 -8.70 -17.33
N LYS A 179 17.69 -8.95 -18.15
CA LYS A 179 17.59 -8.65 -19.58
C LYS A 179 16.33 -9.36 -20.05
N PRO A 180 15.30 -8.66 -20.53
CA PRO A 180 14.03 -9.27 -20.84
C PRO A 180 14.30 -10.44 -21.78
N THR A 181 14.12 -11.65 -21.29
CA THR A 181 14.09 -12.84 -22.13
C THR A 181 12.92 -12.63 -23.06
N SER A 182 13.17 -12.77 -24.37
CA SER A 182 12.31 -12.40 -25.52
C SER A 182 10.87 -12.92 -25.53
N ASN A 183 10.42 -13.61 -24.47
CA ASN A 183 9.11 -14.23 -24.35
C ASN A 183 8.21 -13.59 -23.28
N LEU A 184 8.70 -12.65 -22.44
CA LEU A 184 7.80 -11.75 -21.71
C LEU A 184 7.33 -10.70 -22.71
N SER A 185 6.04 -10.74 -23.08
CA SER A 185 5.50 -9.74 -23.99
C SER A 185 5.75 -8.38 -23.37
N SER A 186 6.46 -7.51 -24.10
CA SER A 186 6.77 -6.15 -23.68
C SER A 186 5.51 -5.44 -23.17
N GLN A 187 4.34 -5.80 -23.70
CA GLN A 187 3.03 -5.32 -23.29
C GLN A 187 2.67 -5.57 -21.81
N SER A 188 3.08 -6.68 -21.16
CA SER A 188 2.73 -6.89 -19.74
C SER A 188 3.53 -5.94 -18.83
N LEU A 189 4.85 -5.85 -19.05
CA LEU A 189 5.74 -4.96 -18.28
C LEU A 189 5.42 -3.47 -18.48
N PHE A 190 5.02 -3.06 -19.69
CA PHE A 190 4.59 -1.67 -19.95
C PHE A 190 3.27 -1.34 -19.23
N LYS A 191 2.27 -2.25 -19.26
CA LYS A 191 1.01 -2.06 -18.53
C LYS A 191 1.21 -1.99 -17.02
N THR A 192 2.11 -2.82 -16.50
CA THR A 192 2.43 -2.88 -15.08
C THR A 192 3.08 -1.59 -14.58
N ASN A 193 4.02 -1.01 -15.33
CA ASN A 193 4.65 0.26 -14.97
C ASN A 193 3.68 1.45 -14.97
N ASP A 194 2.78 1.55 -15.94
CA ASP A 194 1.82 2.66 -16.00
C ASP A 194 0.79 2.56 -14.88
N ARG A 195 0.29 1.35 -14.57
CA ARG A 195 -0.59 1.10 -13.43
C ARG A 195 0.06 1.46 -12.10
N GLN A 196 1.32 1.08 -11.90
CA GLN A 196 2.08 1.44 -10.69
C GLN A 196 2.22 2.96 -10.55
N LYS A 197 2.59 3.66 -11.63
CA LYS A 197 2.73 5.12 -11.63
C LYS A 197 1.41 5.80 -11.29
N LEU A 198 0.31 5.37 -11.91
CA LEU A 198 -1.02 5.92 -11.65
C LEU A 198 -1.42 5.70 -10.19
N ALA A 199 -1.22 4.50 -9.63
CA ALA A 199 -1.53 4.21 -8.24
C ALA A 199 -0.72 5.08 -7.26
N ILE A 200 0.58 5.26 -7.53
CA ILE A 200 1.46 6.15 -6.75
C ILE A 200 0.99 7.62 -6.87
N GLN A 201 0.66 8.08 -8.07
CA GLN A 201 0.18 9.45 -8.31
C GLN A 201 -1.14 9.71 -7.58
N ASN A 202 -2.10 8.79 -7.67
CA ASN A 202 -3.37 8.89 -6.95
C ASN A 202 -3.14 8.96 -5.43
N GLN A 203 -2.21 8.15 -4.90
CA GLN A 203 -1.88 8.18 -3.47
C GLN A 203 -1.23 9.51 -3.04
N VAL A 204 -0.39 10.11 -3.88
CA VAL A 204 0.17 11.46 -3.64
C VAL A 204 -0.94 12.50 -3.59
N LEU A 205 -1.90 12.45 -4.51
CA LEU A 205 -3.04 13.37 -4.54
C LEU A 205 -3.91 13.22 -3.27
N ILE A 206 -4.21 11.98 -2.87
CA ILE A 206 -4.96 11.69 -1.64
C ILE A 206 -4.21 12.21 -0.41
N GLN A 207 -2.90 11.92 -0.28
CA GLN A 207 -2.12 12.39 0.86
C GLN A 207 -2.03 13.91 0.90
N SER A 208 -1.92 14.57 -0.26
CA SER A 208 -1.97 16.03 -0.37
C SER A 208 -3.32 16.58 0.08
N ALA A 209 -4.42 15.96 -0.32
CA ALA A 209 -5.77 16.34 0.11
C ALA A 209 -5.97 16.15 1.61
N ILE A 210 -5.53 15.02 2.18
CA ILE A 210 -5.57 14.76 3.64
C ILE A 210 -4.71 15.79 4.37
N ASN A 211 -3.49 16.05 3.90
CA ASN A 211 -2.62 17.05 4.52
C ASN A 211 -3.27 18.44 4.45
N LYS A 212 -3.91 18.79 3.33
CA LYS A 212 -4.66 20.05 3.23
C LYS A 212 -5.81 20.10 4.23
N ALA A 213 -6.56 19.01 4.39
CA ALA A 213 -7.69 18.94 5.33
C ALA A 213 -7.25 18.92 6.80
N THR A 214 -6.12 18.30 7.12
CA THR A 214 -5.59 18.11 8.49
C THR A 214 -4.58 19.18 8.92
N HIS A 215 -3.95 19.85 7.96
CA HIS A 215 -3.06 21.01 8.17
C HIS A 215 -3.69 22.32 7.70
N ASP A 216 -5.01 22.36 7.53
CA ASP A 216 -5.75 23.59 7.79
C ASP A 216 -5.55 23.94 9.27
N LYS A 217 -4.40 24.54 9.56
CA LYS A 217 -4.08 25.30 10.78
C LYS A 217 -4.89 26.59 10.83
N ARG A 218 -6.11 26.56 10.27
CA ARG A 218 -7.05 27.63 10.37
C ARG A 218 -7.30 27.84 11.85
N SER A 219 -7.11 29.06 12.32
CA SER A 219 -7.62 29.43 13.63
C SER A 219 -9.12 29.07 13.66
N PRO A 220 -9.74 28.84 14.82
CA PRO A 220 -11.18 28.61 14.89
C PRO A 220 -12.00 29.63 14.10
N ALA A 221 -11.52 30.89 14.02
CA ALA A 221 -12.09 31.95 13.20
C ALA A 221 -11.93 31.72 11.68
N ASP A 222 -10.77 31.27 11.22
CA ASP A 222 -10.55 30.94 9.80
C ASP A 222 -11.34 29.70 9.38
N LEU A 223 -11.52 28.75 10.30
CA LEU A 223 -12.33 27.55 10.08
C LEU A 223 -13.81 27.93 9.95
N ALA A 224 -14.30 28.79 10.85
CA ALA A 224 -15.65 29.34 10.78
C ALA A 224 -15.89 30.15 9.49
N ASN A 225 -14.95 31.02 9.12
CA ASN A 225 -15.02 31.81 7.88
C ASN A 225 -15.00 30.93 6.63
N TYR A 226 -14.23 29.84 6.63
CA TYR A 226 -14.30 28.88 5.54
C TYR A 226 -15.65 28.17 5.47
N TYR A 227 -16.19 27.68 6.59
CA TYR A 227 -17.49 27.04 6.60
C TYR A 227 -18.59 28.01 6.15
N GLU A 228 -18.52 29.27 6.56
CA GLU A 228 -19.43 30.32 6.11
C GLU A 228 -19.30 30.57 4.59
N LYS A 229 -18.08 30.68 4.05
CA LYS A 229 -17.85 30.82 2.59
C LYS A 229 -18.36 29.62 1.81
N GLU A 230 -18.16 28.42 2.34
CA GLU A 230 -18.60 27.19 1.70
C GLU A 230 -20.12 27.06 1.74
N GLU A 231 -20.77 27.44 2.84
CA GLU A 231 -22.22 27.54 2.95
C GLU A 231 -22.79 28.55 1.94
N GLN A 232 -22.16 29.73 1.82
CA GLN A 232 -22.54 30.75 0.83
C GLN A 232 -22.31 30.29 -0.62
N ARG A 233 -21.32 29.44 -0.87
CA ARG A 233 -21.08 28.83 -2.18
C ARG A 233 -22.18 27.82 -2.51
N ILE A 234 -22.53 26.95 -1.56
CA ILE A 234 -23.57 25.92 -1.72
C ILE A 234 -24.94 26.57 -1.96
N LYS A 235 -25.28 27.65 -1.24
CA LYS A 235 -26.55 28.40 -1.43
C LYS A 235 -26.74 28.97 -2.84
N LYS A 236 -25.67 29.11 -3.63
CA LYS A 236 -25.73 29.60 -5.02
C LYS A 236 -25.97 28.49 -6.05
N LEU A 237 -25.90 27.22 -5.64
CA LEU A 237 -26.13 26.08 -6.52
C LEU A 237 -27.63 25.83 -6.70
N SER A 238 -27.99 25.06 -7.73
CA SER A 238 -29.38 24.62 -7.90
C SER A 238 -29.83 23.70 -6.76
N SER A 239 -31.14 23.59 -6.53
CA SER A 239 -31.70 22.71 -5.49
C SER A 239 -31.25 21.25 -5.67
N ASP A 240 -31.14 20.79 -6.91
CA ASP A 240 -30.70 19.42 -7.22
C ASP A 240 -29.23 19.19 -6.84
N GLU A 241 -28.36 20.14 -7.13
CA GLU A 241 -26.93 20.08 -6.74
C GLU A 241 -26.73 20.19 -5.22
N GLN A 242 -27.52 21.03 -4.54
CA GLN A 242 -27.49 21.13 -3.08
C GLN A 242 -27.91 19.81 -2.43
N ASN A 243 -28.96 19.17 -2.96
CA ASN A 243 -29.44 17.87 -2.49
C ASN A 243 -28.40 16.77 -2.75
N GLN A 244 -27.72 16.78 -3.90
CA GLN A 244 -26.65 15.81 -4.18
C GLN A 244 -25.48 15.94 -3.19
N ILE A 245 -25.00 17.16 -2.93
CA ILE A 245 -23.92 17.42 -1.96
C ILE A 245 -24.30 16.92 -0.56
N LEU A 246 -25.55 17.17 -0.14
CA LEU A 246 -26.06 16.70 1.14
C LEU A 246 -26.13 15.17 1.21
N ASN A 247 -26.58 14.52 0.14
CA ASN A 247 -26.60 13.06 0.04
C ASN A 247 -25.20 12.46 0.08
N ASP A 248 -24.23 13.05 -0.62
CA ASP A 248 -22.83 12.62 -0.62
C ASP A 248 -22.19 12.78 0.77
N TYR A 249 -22.52 13.86 1.47
CA TYR A 249 -22.08 14.09 2.86
C TYR A 249 -22.65 13.03 3.81
N TYR A 250 -23.96 12.76 3.75
CA TYR A 250 -24.57 11.71 4.56
C TYR A 250 -24.04 10.33 4.19
N PHE A 251 -23.79 10.06 2.91
CA PHE A 251 -23.17 8.82 2.47
C PHE A 251 -21.76 8.67 3.06
N ALA A 252 -20.93 9.72 3.03
CA ALA A 252 -19.59 9.70 3.61
C ALA A 252 -19.61 9.52 5.13
N ILE A 253 -20.55 10.16 5.85
CA ILE A 253 -20.76 9.94 7.28
C ILE A 253 -21.19 8.51 7.54
N ASN A 254 -22.17 8.01 6.81
CA ASN A 254 -22.68 6.65 6.97
C ASN A 254 -21.58 5.63 6.66
N LEU A 255 -20.74 5.87 5.65
CA LEU A 255 -19.59 5.02 5.35
C LEU A 255 -18.55 5.06 6.48
N ALA A 256 -18.22 6.23 7.00
CA ALA A 256 -17.31 6.37 8.13
C ALA A 256 -17.88 5.75 9.42
N MET A 257 -19.19 5.86 9.65
CA MET A 257 -19.89 5.24 10.78
C MET A 257 -20.00 3.73 10.61
N GLN A 258 -20.27 3.22 9.40
CA GLN A 258 -20.21 1.79 9.11
C GLN A 258 -18.80 1.23 9.28
N GLU A 259 -17.76 1.96 8.89
CA GLU A 259 -16.37 1.58 9.18
C GLU A 259 -16.03 1.58 10.68
N ILE A 260 -16.80 2.27 11.52
CA ILE A 260 -16.69 2.25 12.98
C ILE A 260 -17.55 1.11 13.55
N ASP A 261 -18.77 0.93 13.05
CA ASP A 261 -19.77 -0.05 13.52
C ASP A 261 -19.44 -1.47 13.08
N ASP A 262 -18.98 -1.71 11.85
CA ASP A 262 -18.46 -3.00 11.38
C ASP A 262 -17.23 -3.42 12.20
N LYS A 263 -16.42 -2.46 12.66
CA LYS A 263 -15.30 -2.73 13.57
C LYS A 263 -15.74 -3.08 15.00
N THR A 264 -16.93 -2.65 15.45
CA THR A 264 -17.47 -3.00 16.77
C THR A 264 -18.37 -4.24 16.78
N THR A 265 -19.13 -4.50 15.71
CA THR A 265 -20.05 -5.65 15.57
C THR A 265 -19.30 -6.91 15.08
N GLU A 266 -18.11 -6.69 14.53
CA GLU A 266 -16.97 -7.58 14.38
C GLU A 266 -16.69 -8.68 15.41
N SER A 267 -16.89 -8.29 16.66
CA SER A 267 -16.21 -8.87 17.82
C SER A 267 -16.86 -10.13 18.38
N PHE A 268 -17.96 -10.59 17.79
CA PHE A 268 -18.72 -11.75 18.24
C PHE A 268 -19.03 -12.71 17.09
N ASN A 269 -17.98 -13.23 16.45
CA ASN A 269 -17.91 -14.61 15.95
C ASN A 269 -16.53 -14.84 15.33
N ILE A 270 -15.54 -15.16 16.17
CA ILE A 270 -14.25 -15.65 15.71
C ILE A 270 -14.38 -17.15 15.47
N GLU A 271 -14.92 -17.51 14.31
CA GLU A 271 -14.38 -18.66 13.59
C GLU A 271 -13.43 -18.14 12.51
N THR A 272 -12.33 -18.85 12.35
CA THR A 272 -11.16 -18.52 11.56
C THR A 272 -11.50 -18.17 10.11
N ASN A 273 -11.55 -16.88 9.76
CA ASN A 273 -11.29 -16.42 8.40
C ASN A 273 -10.80 -14.96 8.39
N THR A 274 -9.51 -14.80 8.13
CA THR A 274 -8.83 -13.50 7.98
C THR A 274 -9.14 -12.91 6.61
N SER A 275 -10.24 -12.17 6.47
CA SER A 275 -10.51 -11.41 5.25
C SER A 275 -11.32 -10.14 5.53
N ARG A 276 -10.76 -9.17 6.24
CA ARG A 276 -11.48 -7.89 6.47
C ARG A 276 -10.57 -6.68 6.36
N PHE A 277 -10.32 -6.30 5.11
CA PHE A 277 -10.19 -4.92 4.68
C PHE A 277 -10.86 -4.80 3.30
N ASN A 278 -12.14 -4.42 3.30
CA ASN A 278 -12.81 -3.99 2.07
C ASN A 278 -12.35 -2.56 1.79
N PHE A 279 -11.45 -2.39 0.82
CA PHE A 279 -11.07 -1.06 0.35
C PHE A 279 -12.29 -0.38 -0.31
N PRO A 280 -12.76 0.80 0.13
CA PRO A 280 -13.67 1.60 -0.69
C PRO A 280 -12.85 2.30 -1.79
N ILE A 281 -13.55 2.83 -2.80
CA ILE A 281 -13.05 3.42 -4.06
C ILE A 281 -13.12 2.41 -5.22
N SER A 282 -14.09 2.65 -6.08
CA SER A 282 -14.19 2.08 -7.42
C SER A 282 -12.93 2.41 -8.22
N CYS A 283 -12.37 1.39 -8.86
CA CYS A 283 -11.60 1.59 -10.08
C CYS A 283 -12.53 2.24 -11.13
#